data_AF-A0A2N2DJX7-F1
#
_entry.id   AF-A0A2N2DJX7-F1
#
_cell.length_a   1.000
_cell.length_b   1.000
_cell.length_c   1.000
_cell.angle_alpha   90.00
_cell.angle_beta   90.00
_cell.angle_gamma   90.00
#
_symmetry.space_group_name_H-M   'P 1'
#
loop_
_entity.id
_entity.type
_entity.pdbx_description
1 polymer ?
#
loop_
_entity_poly.entity_id
_entity_poly.type
_entity_poly.pdbx_seq_one_letter_code
_entity_poly.pdbx_strand_id
1 'polypeptide(L)'
;MDRENLIKLISEKMKLVRTEADFTQDHMAEILGISKKTLVQIEKQRITANWTTVAAFCSLFRDSQLLQSVLGGDPLEVVSIVAFEHYEGPLEKTMGGKVWWREIKNKGRFRLQQNLISKHYRILDEFDRRWSSSFDEDYINKRLRELSSD
;
A
#
# COMPACT_ATOMS: atom_id res chain seq x y z
N MET A 1 -10.29 -1.10 -2.14
CA MET A 1 -9.44 -1.91 -3.04
C MET A 1 -9.35 -3.29 -2.45
N ASP A 2 -9.50 -4.35 -3.24
CA ASP A 2 -9.35 -5.74 -2.79
C ASP A 2 -8.07 -6.38 -3.34
N ARG A 3 -7.84 -7.64 -3.01
CA ARG A 3 -6.65 -8.41 -3.43
C ARG A 3 -6.53 -8.54 -4.94
N GLU A 4 -7.62 -8.84 -5.63
CA GLU A 4 -7.59 -9.04 -7.09
C GLU A 4 -7.28 -7.74 -7.83
N ASN A 5 -7.91 -6.65 -7.39
CA ASN A 5 -7.65 -5.31 -7.93
C ASN A 5 -6.21 -4.88 -7.68
N LEU A 6 -5.65 -5.14 -6.50
CA LEU A 6 -4.24 -4.84 -6.20
C LEU A 6 -3.29 -5.68 -7.07
N ILE A 7 -3.56 -6.99 -7.23
CA ILE A 7 -2.75 -7.86 -8.08
C ILE A 7 -2.72 -7.34 -9.52
N LYS A 8 -3.88 -6.99 -10.07
CA LYS A 8 -3.99 -6.46 -11.43
C LYS A 8 -3.23 -5.15 -11.56
N LEU A 9 -3.50 -4.20 -10.67
CA LEU A 9 -2.86 -2.87 -10.66
C LEU A 9 -1.34 -2.99 -10.63
N ILE A 10 -0.79 -3.79 -9.71
CA ILE A 10 0.65 -3.94 -9.56
C ILE A 10 1.26 -4.62 -10.78
N SER A 11 0.63 -5.68 -11.29
CA SER A 11 1.08 -6.38 -12.50
C SER A 11 1.22 -5.42 -13.69
N GLU A 12 0.28 -4.50 -13.87
CA GLU A 12 0.31 -3.49 -14.93
C GLU A 12 1.45 -2.46 -14.77
N LYS A 13 1.93 -2.24 -13.54
CA LYS A 13 2.99 -1.24 -13.22
C LYS A 13 4.38 -1.83 -13.10
N MET A 14 4.54 -3.16 -13.00
CA MET A 14 5.85 -3.81 -12.82
C MET A 14 6.88 -3.36 -13.84
N LYS A 15 6.51 -3.26 -15.13
CA LYS A 15 7.42 -2.79 -16.19
C LYS A 15 7.94 -1.37 -15.94
N LEU A 16 7.05 -0.48 -15.52
CA LEU A 16 7.38 0.93 -15.33
C LEU A 16 8.29 1.12 -14.10
N VAL A 17 8.01 0.42 -13.00
CA VAL A 17 8.87 0.42 -11.81
C VAL A 17 10.23 -0.19 -12.14
N ARG A 18 10.28 -1.26 -12.94
CA ARG A 18 11.55 -1.83 -13.40
C ARG A 18 12.38 -0.80 -14.18
N THR A 19 11.74 -0.04 -15.07
CA THR A 19 12.44 1.00 -15.83
C THR A 19 12.83 2.21 -14.99
N GLU A 20 12.05 2.56 -13.96
CA GLU A 20 12.41 3.59 -12.99
C GLU A 20 13.69 3.22 -12.23
N ALA A 21 13.85 1.95 -11.89
CA ALA A 21 15.03 1.42 -11.20
C ALA A 21 16.21 1.09 -12.15
N ASP A 22 16.10 1.35 -13.45
CA ASP A 22 17.09 0.98 -14.49
C ASP A 22 17.47 -0.52 -14.50
N PHE A 23 16.50 -1.39 -14.20
CA PHE A 23 16.73 -2.83 -14.14
C PHE A 23 16.45 -3.53 -15.48
N THR A 24 17.28 -4.51 -15.81
CA THR A 24 16.97 -5.47 -16.88
C THR A 24 15.87 -6.45 -16.42
N GLN A 25 15.20 -7.09 -17.37
CA GLN A 25 14.21 -8.14 -17.05
C GLN A 25 14.85 -9.32 -16.32
N ASP A 26 16.10 -9.66 -16.66
CA ASP A 26 16.82 -10.75 -15.98
C ASP A 26 17.07 -10.40 -14.52
N HIS A 27 17.60 -9.20 -14.25
CA HIS A 27 17.93 -8.77 -12.89
C HIS A 27 16.69 -8.66 -11.99
N MET A 28 15.61 -8.05 -12.48
CA MET A 28 14.39 -7.94 -11.69
C MET A 28 13.73 -9.30 -11.44
N ALA A 29 13.77 -10.21 -12.43
CA ALA A 29 13.23 -11.55 -12.27
C ALA A 29 13.98 -12.34 -11.19
N GLU A 30 15.31 -12.21 -11.14
CA GLU A 30 16.16 -12.76 -10.08
C GLU A 30 15.79 -12.20 -8.70
N ILE A 31 15.68 -10.88 -8.56
CA ILE A 31 15.27 -10.21 -7.31
C ILE A 31 13.91 -10.71 -6.82
N LEU A 32 12.94 -10.88 -7.74
CA LEU A 32 11.60 -11.34 -7.42
C LEU A 32 11.49 -12.86 -7.24
N GLY A 33 12.56 -13.62 -7.50
CA GLY A 33 12.54 -15.08 -7.42
C GLY A 33 11.62 -15.75 -8.46
N ILE A 34 11.44 -15.12 -9.63
CA ILE A 34 10.61 -15.65 -10.73
C ILE A 34 11.45 -15.83 -12.00
N SER A 35 10.95 -16.62 -12.95
CA SER A 35 11.64 -16.73 -14.24
C SER A 35 11.52 -15.43 -15.05
N LYS A 36 12.55 -15.08 -15.85
CA LYS A 36 12.48 -13.99 -16.84
C LYS A 36 11.26 -14.12 -17.75
N LYS A 37 10.95 -15.35 -18.19
CA LYS A 37 9.77 -15.63 -19.04
C LYS A 37 8.48 -15.22 -18.33
N THR A 38 8.35 -15.53 -17.04
CA THR A 38 7.20 -15.13 -16.21
C THR A 38 7.08 -13.61 -16.16
N LEU A 39 8.16 -12.90 -15.80
CA LEU A 39 8.17 -11.44 -15.76
C LEU A 39 7.76 -10.84 -17.13
N VAL A 40 8.33 -11.34 -18.23
CA VAL A 40 7.98 -10.91 -19.59
C VAL A 40 6.51 -11.10 -19.90
N GLN A 41 5.88 -12.21 -19.49
CA GLN A 41 4.44 -12.41 -19.71
C GLN A 41 3.60 -11.42 -18.88
N ILE A 42 4.02 -11.11 -17.65
CA ILE A 42 3.37 -10.12 -16.80
C ILE A 42 3.47 -8.72 -17.43
N GLU A 43 4.66 -8.30 -17.86
CA GLU A 43 4.87 -6.99 -18.49
C GLU A 43 4.13 -6.83 -19.82
N LYS A 44 3.85 -7.95 -20.51
CA LYS A 44 3.03 -7.99 -21.72
C LYS A 44 1.53 -8.11 -21.42
N GLN A 45 1.13 -8.08 -20.14
CA GLN A 45 -0.25 -8.18 -19.67
C GLN A 45 -0.96 -9.47 -20.13
N ARG A 46 -0.20 -10.55 -20.37
CA ARG A 46 -0.76 -11.85 -20.77
C ARG A 46 -1.16 -12.71 -19.57
N ILE A 47 -0.50 -12.48 -18.44
CA ILE A 47 -0.80 -13.07 -17.14
C ILE A 47 -0.64 -11.98 -16.08
N THR A 48 -1.24 -12.17 -14.91
CA THR A 48 -0.95 -11.36 -13.72
C THR A 48 0.09 -12.06 -12.84
N ALA A 49 0.79 -11.27 -12.01
CA ALA A 49 1.57 -11.82 -10.92
C ALA A 49 0.66 -12.54 -9.91
N ASN A 50 1.20 -13.49 -9.15
CA ASN A 50 0.49 -14.07 -8.02
C ASN A 50 0.60 -13.15 -6.78
N TRP A 51 -0.17 -13.47 -5.73
CA TRP A 51 -0.18 -12.66 -4.51
C TRP A 51 1.19 -12.51 -3.85
N THR A 52 1.98 -13.57 -3.76
CA THR A 52 3.28 -13.55 -3.08
C THR A 52 4.29 -12.69 -3.84
N THR A 53 4.32 -12.77 -5.18
CA THR A 53 5.15 -11.88 -6.01
C THR A 53 4.72 -10.42 -5.88
N VAL A 54 3.42 -10.13 -5.79
CA VAL A 54 2.91 -8.77 -5.57
C VAL A 54 3.34 -8.22 -4.21
N ALA A 55 3.18 -9.02 -3.15
CA ALA A 55 3.62 -8.62 -1.81
C ALA A 55 5.14 -8.39 -1.75
N ALA A 56 5.93 -9.30 -2.33
CA ALA A 56 7.38 -9.17 -2.42
C ALA A 56 7.79 -7.92 -3.23
N PHE A 57 7.14 -7.69 -4.36
CA PHE A 57 7.38 -6.52 -5.19
C PHE A 57 7.08 -5.22 -4.44
N CYS A 58 5.93 -5.11 -3.77
CA CYS A 58 5.60 -3.93 -2.96
C CYS A 58 6.60 -3.69 -1.82
N SER A 59 7.16 -4.76 -1.24
CA SER A 59 8.18 -4.67 -0.20
C SER A 59 9.53 -4.18 -0.74
N LEU A 60 10.03 -4.83 -1.79
CA LEU A 60 11.35 -4.58 -2.37
C LEU A 60 11.43 -3.22 -3.08
N PHE A 61 10.32 -2.76 -3.65
CA PHE A 61 10.24 -1.50 -4.40
C PHE A 61 9.45 -0.42 -3.66
N ARG A 62 9.37 -0.48 -2.32
CA ARG A 62 8.55 0.46 -1.52
C ARG A 62 8.90 1.93 -1.73
N ASP A 63 10.16 2.21 -2.08
CA ASP A 63 10.68 3.56 -2.30
C ASP A 63 10.48 4.07 -3.73
N SER A 64 9.91 3.25 -4.62
CA SER A 64 9.57 3.67 -5.98
C SER A 64 8.54 4.80 -5.95
N GLN A 65 8.89 5.94 -6.54
CA GLN A 65 8.00 7.11 -6.58
C GLN A 65 6.74 6.80 -7.40
N LEU A 66 6.89 6.10 -8.53
CA LEU A 66 5.75 5.64 -9.30
C LEU A 66 4.85 4.73 -8.48
N LEU A 67 5.41 3.76 -7.75
CA LEU A 67 4.63 2.82 -6.96
C LEU A 67 3.87 3.53 -5.83
N GLN A 68 4.55 4.42 -5.11
CA GLN A 68 3.93 5.25 -4.08
C GLN A 68 2.83 6.15 -4.64
N SER A 69 3.04 6.75 -5.83
CA SER A 69 2.03 7.57 -6.49
C SER A 69 0.83 6.74 -6.96
N VAL A 70 1.02 5.50 -7.39
CA VAL A 70 -0.08 4.62 -7.82
C VAL A 70 -0.93 4.18 -6.62
N LEU A 71 -0.31 3.97 -5.47
CA LEU A 71 -0.98 3.48 -4.26
C LEU A 71 -1.38 4.60 -3.28
N GLY A 72 -0.97 5.84 -3.54
CA GLY A 72 -1.25 6.98 -2.67
C GLY A 72 -0.42 7.03 -1.39
N GLY A 73 0.71 6.35 -1.32
CA GLY A 73 1.53 6.29 -0.12
C GLY A 73 2.37 5.03 -0.05
N ASP A 74 2.65 4.57 1.16
CA ASP A 74 3.49 3.38 1.39
C ASP A 74 2.81 2.12 0.81
N PRO A 75 3.45 1.42 -0.14
CA PRO A 75 2.90 0.20 -0.73
C PRO A 75 2.61 -0.90 0.29
N LEU A 76 3.42 -1.00 1.35
CA LEU A 76 3.24 -2.01 2.40
C LEU A 76 1.99 -1.77 3.24
N GLU A 77 1.56 -0.51 3.39
CA GLU A 77 0.29 -0.19 4.04
C GLU A 77 -0.88 -0.83 3.29
N VAL A 78 -0.92 -0.65 1.97
CA VAL A 78 -2.00 -1.17 1.14
C VAL A 78 -1.99 -2.70 1.13
N VAL A 79 -0.81 -3.32 1.01
CA VAL A 79 -0.67 -4.78 1.09
C VAL A 79 -1.17 -5.31 2.44
N SER A 80 -0.80 -4.69 3.56
CA SER A 80 -1.25 -5.13 4.89
C SER A 80 -2.76 -5.02 5.06
N ILE A 81 -3.38 -3.91 4.65
CA ILE A 81 -4.84 -3.77 4.75
C ILE A 81 -5.55 -4.83 3.92
N VAL A 82 -5.06 -5.11 2.70
CA VAL A 82 -5.62 -6.16 1.83
C VAL A 82 -5.38 -7.57 2.37
N ALA A 83 -4.27 -7.81 3.06
CA ALA A 83 -3.92 -9.11 3.60
C ALA A 83 -4.74 -9.47 4.85
N PHE A 84 -4.95 -8.50 5.74
CA PHE A 84 -5.51 -8.71 7.07
C PHE A 84 -6.96 -8.22 7.20
N GLU A 85 -7.52 -7.60 6.14
CA GLU A 85 -8.83 -6.92 6.09
C GLU A 85 -8.92 -5.67 6.99
N HIS A 86 -8.38 -5.79 8.20
CA HIS A 86 -8.24 -4.76 9.22
C HIS A 86 -6.80 -4.85 9.75
N TYR A 87 -6.06 -3.74 9.72
CA TYR A 87 -4.69 -3.74 10.20
C TYR A 87 -4.56 -2.88 11.45
N GLU A 88 -4.26 -3.54 12.58
CA GLU A 88 -3.99 -2.91 13.88
C GLU A 88 -2.51 -3.12 14.24
N GLY A 89 -1.80 -2.04 14.48
CA GLY A 89 -0.41 -2.12 14.94
C GLY A 89 0.32 -0.79 14.77
N PRO A 90 1.18 -0.41 15.74
CA PRO A 90 2.00 0.78 15.65
C PRO A 90 3.07 0.56 14.58
N LEU A 91 2.72 0.82 13.33
CA LEU A 91 3.71 0.97 12.29
C LEU A 91 4.33 2.34 12.45
N GLU A 92 5.66 2.31 12.47
CA GLU A 92 6.66 3.38 12.34
C GLU A 92 6.12 4.75 11.93
N LYS A 93 6.78 5.81 12.43
CA LYS A 93 6.53 7.20 12.02
C LYS A 93 6.25 7.24 10.53
N THR A 94 5.02 7.63 10.16
CA THR A 94 4.73 7.85 8.75
C THR A 94 5.61 9.00 8.28
N MET A 95 5.99 9.03 6.99
CA MET A 95 6.70 10.17 6.39
C MET A 95 5.82 11.45 6.30
N GLY A 96 4.81 11.58 7.17
CA GLY A 96 3.86 12.69 7.22
C GLY A 96 2.85 12.73 6.08
N GLY A 97 3.06 11.99 4.98
CA GLY A 97 2.07 11.72 3.92
C GLY A 97 1.18 12.89 3.52
N LYS A 98 1.67 14.13 3.49
CA LYS A 98 0.78 15.31 3.45
C LYS A 98 0.02 15.47 2.13
N VAL A 99 0.50 14.88 1.03
CA VAL A 99 -0.05 15.14 -0.32
C VAL A 99 -1.27 14.28 -0.63
N TRP A 100 -1.27 13.00 -0.24
CA TRP A 100 -2.32 12.04 -0.62
C TRP A 100 -3.37 11.83 0.46
N TRP A 101 -3.34 12.59 1.54
CA TRP A 101 -4.16 12.34 2.70
C TRP A 101 -5.02 13.55 3.02
N ARG A 102 -6.32 13.31 3.16
CA ARG A 102 -7.30 14.30 3.60
C ARG A 102 -7.73 13.98 5.02
N GLU A 103 -7.58 14.92 5.92
CA GLU A 103 -8.13 14.81 7.27
C GLU A 103 -9.66 14.85 7.22
N ILE A 104 -10.30 13.90 7.90
CA ILE A 104 -11.76 13.75 7.92
C ILE A 104 -12.32 14.17 9.28
N LYS A 105 -11.67 13.72 10.36
CA LYS A 105 -12.11 13.94 11.74
C LYS A 105 -10.92 13.99 12.67
N ASN A 106 -11.02 14.85 13.69
CA ASN A 106 -10.15 14.83 14.85
C ASN A 106 -10.96 14.50 16.09
N LYS A 107 -10.40 13.65 16.96
CA LYS A 107 -10.99 13.33 18.25
C LYS A 107 -9.87 13.12 19.26
N GLY A 108 -9.79 14.01 20.25
CA GLY A 108 -8.70 14.01 21.23
C GLY A 108 -7.33 14.13 20.55
N ARG A 109 -6.43 13.20 20.84
CA ARG A 109 -5.06 13.14 20.29
C ARG A 109 -4.98 12.37 18.97
N PHE A 110 -6.12 11.91 18.45
CA PHE A 110 -6.20 11.09 17.25
C PHE A 110 -6.83 11.82 16.09
N ARG A 111 -6.33 11.50 14.89
CA ARG A 111 -6.77 12.07 13.62
C ARG A 111 -7.09 10.96 12.65
N LEU A 112 -8.29 11.00 12.09
CA LEU A 112 -8.75 10.11 11.02
C LEU A 112 -8.49 10.80 9.68
N GLN A 113 -7.77 10.10 8.81
CA GLN A 113 -7.46 10.57 7.46
C GLN A 113 -7.94 9.57 6.41
N GLN A 114 -8.33 10.07 5.23
CA GLN A 114 -8.61 9.27 4.04
C GLN A 114 -7.50 9.44 3.02
N ASN A 115 -7.07 8.34 2.43
CA ASN A 115 -6.21 8.37 1.26
C ASN A 115 -7.01 8.82 0.03
N LEU A 116 -6.48 9.78 -0.72
CA LEU A 116 -7.15 10.34 -1.90
C LEU A 116 -7.11 9.39 -3.10
N ILE A 117 -6.14 8.48 -3.18
CA ILE A 117 -5.95 7.56 -4.31
C ILE A 117 -6.57 6.20 -3.99
N SER A 118 -6.03 5.49 -3.01
CA SER A 118 -6.50 4.14 -2.64
C SER A 118 -7.85 4.15 -1.92
N LYS A 119 -8.27 5.30 -1.37
CA LYS A 119 -9.53 5.49 -0.63
C LYS A 119 -9.60 4.82 0.74
N HIS A 120 -8.54 4.16 1.22
CA HIS A 120 -8.53 3.63 2.59
C HIS A 120 -8.41 4.73 3.63
N TYR A 121 -8.75 4.37 4.86
CA TYR A 121 -8.69 5.21 6.03
C TYR A 121 -7.51 4.83 6.92
N ARG A 122 -6.96 5.80 7.65
CA ARG A 122 -6.02 5.56 8.73
C ARG A 122 -6.28 6.44 9.94
N ILE A 123 -5.95 5.93 11.12
CA ILE A 123 -5.91 6.70 12.37
C ILE A 123 -4.46 6.95 12.74
N LEU A 124 -4.12 8.22 12.96
CA LEU A 124 -2.82 8.67 13.45
C LEU A 124 -2.95 9.30 14.83
N ASP A 125 -1.90 9.20 15.65
CA ASP A 125 -1.75 10.00 16.86
C ASP A 125 -1.04 11.35 16.60
N GLU A 126 -0.78 12.08 17.69
CA GLU A 126 -0.06 13.38 17.69
C GLU A 126 1.41 13.27 17.24
N PHE A 127 1.99 12.06 17.22
CA PHE A 127 3.36 11.79 16.79
C PHE A 127 3.44 11.21 15.37
N ASP A 128 2.35 11.29 14.60
CA ASP A 128 2.21 10.72 13.25
C ASP A 128 2.44 9.18 13.21
N ARG A 129 2.21 8.50 14.34
CA ARG A 129 2.22 7.02 14.39
C ARG A 129 0.84 6.51 14.04
N ARG A 130 0.81 5.44 13.27
CA ARG A 130 -0.43 4.84 12.80
C ARG A 130 -0.92 3.79 13.78
N TRP A 131 -2.19 3.89 14.15
CA TRP A 131 -2.84 2.97 15.09
C TRP A 131 -3.73 1.95 14.40
N SER A 132 -4.42 2.36 13.34
CA SER A 132 -5.31 1.49 12.59
C SER A 132 -5.42 1.96 11.14
N SER A 133 -5.66 1.02 10.22
CA SER A 133 -6.00 1.31 8.82
C SER A 133 -6.98 0.30 8.26
N SER A 134 -7.92 0.76 7.45
CA SER A 134 -8.95 -0.09 6.83
C SER A 134 -9.59 0.57 5.61
N PHE A 135 -10.14 -0.22 4.69
CA PHE A 135 -11.06 0.28 3.65
C PHE A 135 -12.51 0.44 4.15
N ASP A 136 -12.83 -0.09 5.34
CA ASP A 136 -14.14 -0.01 5.96
C ASP A 136 -14.27 1.25 6.82
N GLU A 137 -15.18 2.13 6.42
CA GLU A 137 -15.45 3.39 7.11
C GLU A 137 -16.14 3.20 8.47
N ASP A 138 -17.05 2.24 8.60
CA ASP A 138 -17.77 2.01 9.84
C ASP A 138 -16.84 1.43 10.90
N TYR A 139 -15.99 0.47 10.51
CA TYR A 139 -14.95 -0.08 11.36
C TYR A 139 -14.00 1.02 11.84
N ILE A 140 -13.45 1.85 10.94
CA ILE A 140 -12.44 2.83 11.34
C ILE A 140 -13.03 3.92 12.23
N ASN A 141 -14.28 4.33 12.01
CA ASN A 141 -14.98 5.27 12.88
C ASN A 141 -15.24 4.67 14.26
N LYS A 142 -15.59 3.38 14.34
CA LYS A 142 -15.70 2.66 15.62
C LYS A 142 -14.36 2.67 16.36
N ARG A 143 -13.27 2.32 15.68
CA ARG A 143 -11.92 2.28 16.27
C ARG A 143 -11.47 3.65 16.77
N LEU A 144 -11.75 4.73 16.02
CA LEU A 144 -11.47 6.10 16.46
C LEU A 144 -12.21 6.44 17.76
N ARG A 145 -13.48 6.01 17.88
CA ARG A 145 -14.25 6.24 19.10
C ARG A 145 -13.62 5.52 20.29
N GLU A 146 -13.25 4.26 20.14
CA GLU A 146 -12.59 3.45 21.18
C GLU A 146 -11.29 4.12 21.64
N LEU A 147 -10.38 4.43 20.71
CA LEU A 147 -9.08 5.04 21.03
C LEU A 147 -9.18 6.41 21.70
N SER A 148 -10.24 7.17 21.43
CA SER A 148 -10.41 8.53 21.98
C SER A 148 -11.30 8.58 23.22
N SER A 149 -11.71 7.42 23.75
CA SER A 149 -12.54 7.35 24.98
C SER A 149 -11.70 7.04 26.23
N ASP A 150 -10.38 6.87 26.06
CA ASP A 150 -9.36 6.79 27.10
C ASP A 150 -8.66 8.15 27.28
#